data_AF-A0A518K4U1-F1
#
_entry.id   AF-A0A518K4U1-F1
#
_cell.length_a   1.000
_cell.length_b   1.000
_cell.length_c   1.000
_cell.angle_alpha   90.00
_cell.angle_beta   90.00
_cell.angle_gamma   90.00
#
_symmetry.space_group_name_H-M   'P 1'
#
loop_
_entity.id
_entity.type
_entity.pdbx_description
1 polymer ?
#
loop_
_entity_poly.entity_id
_entity_poly.type
_entity_poly.pdbx_seq_one_letter_code
_entity_poly.pdbx_strand_id
1 'polypeptide(L)'
;MITKLSLLSVATVALVAVEARASLVTNGTFDTDLTGWQVNATGTDVVPVAGTARIGQPGTPGTAILSQFFDIPAGTTAVKISFDYEWQVNPPTLPDTFSVSFDYLGGSVQTLLTEFSSAATFNSTIAYNITLLLPGLQSGPGNGFISFQLDETNPSVGTRIELDNVSISAVPEAGALAVWSVLGSVGMLGMRRPAREDGEE
;
A
#
# COMPACT_ATOMS: atom_id res chain seq x y z
N MET A 1 -17.85 42.03 -43.39
CA MET A 1 -16.48 41.58 -43.11
C MET A 1 -16.53 40.88 -41.74
N ILE A 2 -16.45 39.55 -41.70
CA ILE A 2 -16.57 38.76 -40.46
C ILE A 2 -15.23 38.06 -40.23
N THR A 3 -14.48 38.52 -39.24
CA THR A 3 -13.19 37.92 -38.86
C THR A 3 -13.46 36.82 -37.84
N LYS A 4 -13.34 35.54 -38.26
CA LYS A 4 -13.44 34.38 -37.37
C LYS A 4 -12.10 34.22 -36.62
N LEU A 5 -12.13 34.41 -35.30
CA LEU A 5 -11.05 34.01 -34.40
C LEU A 5 -11.16 32.50 -34.12
N SER A 6 -10.20 31.71 -34.58
CA SER A 6 -10.08 30.30 -34.19
C SER A 6 -9.16 30.20 -32.97
N LEU A 7 -9.71 29.87 -31.79
CA LEU A 7 -8.92 29.48 -30.63
C LEU A 7 -8.32 28.09 -30.88
N LEU A 8 -7.00 28.00 -30.97
CA LEU A 8 -6.27 26.74 -30.81
C LEU A 8 -6.19 26.42 -29.32
N SER A 9 -6.90 25.39 -28.88
CA SER A 9 -6.77 24.82 -27.54
C SER A 9 -5.59 23.86 -27.53
N VAL A 10 -4.49 24.23 -26.87
CA VAL A 10 -3.38 23.29 -26.59
C VAL A 10 -3.77 22.46 -25.38
N ALA A 11 -4.09 21.18 -25.60
CA ALA A 11 -4.32 20.22 -24.53
C ALA A 11 -2.97 19.73 -23.99
N THR A 12 -2.57 20.24 -22.82
CA THR A 12 -1.40 19.74 -22.11
C THR A 12 -1.73 18.39 -21.49
N VAL A 13 -1.25 17.30 -22.09
CA VAL A 13 -1.30 15.97 -21.49
C VAL A 13 -0.21 15.91 -20.43
N ALA A 14 -0.57 16.11 -19.16
CA ALA A 14 0.33 15.83 -18.05
C ALA A 14 0.48 14.31 -17.91
N LEU A 15 1.61 13.76 -18.36
CA LEU A 15 1.99 12.38 -18.00
C LEU A 15 2.27 12.36 -16.51
N VAL A 16 1.34 11.81 -15.73
CA VAL A 16 1.60 11.46 -14.33
C VAL A 16 2.42 10.17 -14.36
N ALA A 17 3.73 10.28 -14.12
CA ALA A 17 4.58 9.11 -13.92
C ALA A 17 4.14 8.40 -12.64
N VAL A 18 3.53 7.22 -12.77
CA VAL A 18 3.28 6.33 -11.64
C VAL A 18 4.61 5.66 -11.33
N GLU A 19 5.32 6.14 -10.32
CA GLU A 19 6.45 5.39 -9.77
C GLU A 19 5.91 4.14 -9.07
N ALA A 20 5.99 2.99 -9.74
CA ALA A 20 5.80 1.71 -9.09
C ALA A 20 6.99 1.47 -8.15
N ARG A 21 6.76 1.61 -6.85
CA ARG A 21 7.74 1.33 -5.80
C ARG A 21 7.53 -0.08 -5.29
N ALA A 22 8.62 -0.77 -5.00
CA ALA A 22 8.56 -2.09 -4.36
C ALA A 22 7.85 -1.96 -3.01
N SER A 23 6.97 -2.92 -2.72
CA SER A 23 6.35 -3.04 -1.41
C SER A 23 7.42 -3.37 -0.36
N LEU A 24 7.36 -2.73 0.79
CA LEU A 24 8.18 -2.99 1.96
C LEU A 24 7.72 -4.24 2.72
N VAL A 25 6.45 -4.64 2.54
CA VAL A 25 5.93 -5.90 3.08
C VAL A 25 6.19 -7.05 2.11
N THR A 26 6.46 -8.22 2.67
CA THR A 26 6.64 -9.45 1.91
C THR A 26 5.31 -10.21 1.79
N ASN A 27 5.08 -10.82 0.62
CA ASN A 27 3.92 -11.68 0.36
C ASN A 27 2.58 -11.01 0.70
N GLY A 28 2.38 -9.77 0.25
CA GLY A 28 1.14 -9.01 0.49
C GLY A 28 -0.05 -9.44 -0.37
N THR A 29 0.18 -10.26 -1.40
CA THR A 29 -0.84 -10.86 -2.29
C THR A 29 -1.25 -12.27 -1.84
N PHE A 30 -0.58 -12.85 -0.84
CA PHE A 30 -0.91 -14.17 -0.29
C PHE A 30 -1.07 -15.29 -1.34
N ASP A 31 -0.39 -15.19 -2.49
CA ASP A 31 -0.57 -16.08 -3.65
C ASP A 31 -0.31 -17.57 -3.35
N THR A 32 0.47 -17.85 -2.31
CA THR A 32 0.90 -19.21 -1.98
C THR A 32 0.61 -19.59 -0.52
N ASP A 33 0.98 -18.74 0.43
CA ASP A 33 0.86 -18.99 1.86
C ASP A 33 0.91 -17.68 2.68
N LEU A 34 1.16 -17.77 3.99
CA LEU A 34 1.36 -16.64 4.90
C LEU A 34 2.86 -16.40 5.22
N THR A 35 3.78 -16.86 4.38
CA THR A 35 5.23 -16.68 4.59
C THR A 35 5.55 -15.20 4.74
N GLY A 36 6.36 -14.87 5.76
CA GLY A 36 6.72 -13.50 6.13
C GLY A 36 5.73 -12.85 7.10
N TRP A 37 4.54 -13.42 7.30
CA TRP A 37 3.55 -12.92 8.24
C TRP A 37 3.59 -13.70 9.56
N GLN A 38 3.27 -13.01 10.64
CA GLN A 38 3.06 -13.58 11.96
C GLN A 38 1.57 -13.78 12.17
N VAL A 39 1.18 -14.98 12.59
CA VAL A 39 -0.19 -15.31 12.99
C VAL A 39 -0.22 -15.44 14.51
N ASN A 40 -1.09 -14.68 15.15
CA ASN A 40 -1.42 -14.84 16.57
C ASN A 40 -2.93 -14.94 16.69
N ALA A 41 -3.42 -16.12 17.06
CA ALA A 41 -4.85 -16.38 17.11
C ALA A 41 -5.22 -17.11 18.40
N THR A 42 -6.31 -16.68 19.02
CA THR A 42 -6.87 -17.28 20.24
C THR A 42 -8.35 -17.51 20.03
N GLY A 43 -8.78 -18.76 19.93
CA GLY A 43 -10.19 -19.15 19.77
C GLY A 43 -10.73 -19.09 18.34
N THR A 44 -10.06 -18.37 17.44
CA THR A 44 -10.33 -18.30 15.99
C THR A 44 -8.98 -18.43 15.23
N ASP A 45 -8.95 -18.43 13.89
CA ASP A 45 -7.73 -18.74 13.11
C ASP A 45 -7.45 -17.74 11.96
N VAL A 46 -6.23 -17.80 11.39
CA VAL A 46 -5.87 -17.11 10.14
C VAL A 46 -5.33 -18.13 9.13
N VAL A 47 -5.98 -18.21 7.96
CA VAL A 47 -5.65 -19.21 6.94
C VAL A 47 -5.45 -18.58 5.55
N PRO A 48 -4.45 -19.01 4.76
CA PRO A 48 -4.32 -18.58 3.37
C PRO A 48 -5.34 -19.32 2.48
N VAL A 49 -5.99 -18.61 1.57
CA VAL A 49 -6.91 -19.19 0.59
C VAL A 49 -6.78 -18.50 -0.77
N ALA A 50 -6.23 -19.22 -1.75
CA ALA A 50 -6.31 -18.87 -3.18
C ALA A 50 -5.93 -17.41 -3.51
N GLY A 51 -4.81 -16.91 -2.97
CA GLY A 51 -4.37 -15.52 -3.21
C GLY A 51 -4.96 -14.51 -2.24
N THR A 52 -5.55 -14.94 -1.13
CA THR A 52 -5.98 -14.05 -0.05
C THR A 52 -5.63 -14.63 1.32
N ALA A 53 -5.59 -13.79 2.34
CA ALA A 53 -5.53 -14.20 3.74
C ALA A 53 -6.91 -14.07 4.37
N ARG A 54 -7.38 -15.14 5.03
CA ARG A 54 -8.63 -15.15 5.77
C ARG A 54 -8.36 -15.03 7.24
N ILE A 55 -8.79 -13.91 7.84
CA ILE A 55 -8.65 -13.60 9.25
C ILE A 55 -9.99 -13.87 9.92
N GLY A 56 -10.02 -14.81 10.86
CA GLY A 56 -11.23 -15.29 11.50
C GLY A 56 -11.78 -16.58 10.89
N GLN A 57 -12.52 -17.31 11.71
CA GLN A 57 -13.23 -18.51 11.35
C GLN A 57 -14.68 -18.41 11.85
N PRO A 58 -15.67 -18.48 10.95
CA PRO A 58 -17.06 -18.28 11.32
C PRO A 58 -17.53 -19.27 12.40
N GLY A 59 -18.08 -18.74 13.49
CA GLY A 59 -18.67 -19.53 14.57
C GLY A 59 -17.64 -19.98 15.61
N THR A 60 -16.42 -19.43 15.57
CA THR A 60 -15.40 -19.67 16.59
C THR A 60 -14.99 -18.33 17.22
N PRO A 61 -15.57 -17.96 18.38
CA PRO A 61 -15.25 -16.70 19.03
C PRO A 61 -13.79 -16.65 19.44
N GLY A 62 -13.17 -15.49 19.28
CA GLY A 62 -11.77 -15.31 19.53
C GLY A 62 -11.21 -14.06 18.91
N THR A 63 -9.90 -13.94 18.99
CA THR A 63 -9.13 -12.88 18.34
C THR A 63 -8.18 -13.52 17.35
N ALA A 64 -8.17 -13.06 16.10
CA ALA A 64 -7.18 -13.43 15.09
C ALA A 64 -6.40 -12.19 14.67
N ILE A 65 -5.08 -12.31 14.70
CA ILE A 65 -4.14 -11.25 14.32
C ILE A 65 -3.22 -11.79 13.24
N LEU A 66 -3.12 -11.03 12.15
CA LEU A 66 -2.13 -11.20 11.10
C LEU A 66 -1.25 -9.95 11.05
N SER A 67 0.06 -10.10 11.23
CA SER A 67 0.96 -8.95 11.33
C SER A 67 2.32 -9.20 10.70
N GLN A 68 3.07 -8.12 10.43
CA GLN A 68 4.42 -8.21 9.88
C GLN A 68 5.26 -7.03 10.33
N PHE A 69 6.52 -7.32 10.70
CA PHE A 69 7.58 -6.32 10.83
C PHE A 69 8.32 -6.17 9.50
N PHE A 70 8.72 -4.94 9.17
CA PHE A 70 9.46 -4.64 7.94
C PHE A 70 10.41 -3.46 8.14
N ASP A 71 11.31 -3.27 7.17
CA ASP A 71 12.29 -2.19 7.18
C ASP A 71 11.79 -0.99 6.36
N ILE A 72 11.59 0.14 7.05
CA ILE A 72 11.35 1.45 6.45
C ILE A 72 12.72 2.11 6.20
N PRO A 73 13.07 2.43 4.94
CA PRO A 73 14.36 3.03 4.61
C PRO A 73 14.61 4.34 5.35
N ALA A 74 15.86 4.56 5.77
CA ALA A 74 16.27 5.83 6.37
C ALA A 74 16.01 7.01 5.43
N GLY A 75 15.55 8.14 5.98
CA GLY A 75 15.17 9.33 5.20
C GLY A 75 13.78 9.27 4.57
N THR A 76 13.03 8.18 4.76
CA THR A 76 11.60 8.13 4.39
C THR A 76 10.81 9.12 5.26
N THR A 77 10.08 10.04 4.63
CA THR A 77 9.28 11.05 5.34
C THR A 77 7.79 10.69 5.40
N ALA A 78 7.35 9.81 4.49
CA ALA A 78 6.00 9.28 4.47
C ALA A 78 5.97 7.86 3.89
N VAL A 79 4.94 7.10 4.23
CA VAL A 79 4.63 5.81 3.59
C VAL A 79 3.23 5.85 3.00
N LYS A 80 3.05 5.18 1.86
CA LYS A 80 1.74 4.89 1.31
C LYS A 80 1.37 3.46 1.66
N ILE A 81 0.20 3.28 2.28
CA ILE A 81 -0.33 1.99 2.70
C ILE A 81 -1.62 1.75 1.91
N SER A 82 -1.76 0.54 1.37
CA SER A 82 -3.00 0.09 0.75
C SER A 82 -3.21 -1.40 1.01
N PHE A 83 -4.48 -1.80 1.01
CA PHE A 83 -4.92 -3.18 1.08
C PHE A 83 -6.38 -3.26 0.64
N ASP A 84 -6.79 -4.44 0.19
CA ASP A 84 -8.18 -4.76 -0.10
C ASP A 84 -8.70 -5.68 1.00
N TYR A 85 -9.93 -5.45 1.44
CA TYR A 85 -10.55 -6.32 2.44
C TYR A 85 -12.05 -6.54 2.18
N GLU A 86 -12.59 -7.65 2.67
CA GLU A 86 -13.99 -8.01 2.52
C GLU A 86 -14.52 -8.66 3.79
N TRP A 87 -15.65 -8.18 4.29
CA TRP A 87 -16.43 -8.90 5.30
C TRP A 87 -17.22 -10.04 4.65
N GLN A 88 -17.04 -11.26 5.15
CA GLN A 88 -17.65 -12.46 4.56
C GLN A 88 -18.62 -13.17 5.50
N VAL A 89 -19.34 -14.15 4.91
CA VAL A 89 -20.30 -15.05 5.55
C VAL A 89 -21.65 -14.39 5.76
N ASN A 90 -21.93 -13.80 6.92
CA ASN A 90 -23.18 -13.09 7.19
C ASN A 90 -22.97 -12.09 8.33
N PRO A 91 -23.73 -10.99 8.37
CA PRO A 91 -23.76 -10.10 9.52
C PRO A 91 -24.18 -10.87 10.79
N PRO A 92 -23.38 -10.83 11.86
CA PRO A 92 -23.69 -11.49 13.12
C PRO A 92 -24.69 -10.66 13.95
N THR A 93 -25.26 -11.26 14.99
CA THR A 93 -26.16 -10.56 15.92
C THR A 93 -25.42 -9.66 16.91
N LEU A 94 -24.23 -10.06 17.36
CA LEU A 94 -23.34 -9.20 18.14
C LEU A 94 -22.28 -8.63 17.19
N PRO A 95 -22.01 -7.32 17.22
CA PRO A 95 -20.98 -6.75 16.36
C PRO A 95 -19.60 -7.33 16.67
N ASP A 96 -18.92 -7.80 15.62
CA ASP A 96 -17.51 -8.13 15.61
C ASP A 96 -16.71 -6.89 15.18
N THR A 97 -15.41 -6.84 15.50
CA THR A 97 -14.58 -5.66 15.19
C THR A 97 -13.38 -6.06 14.35
N PHE A 98 -13.24 -5.43 13.18
CA PHE A 98 -12.01 -5.47 12.39
C PHE A 98 -11.22 -4.18 12.59
N SER A 99 -9.93 -4.29 12.86
CA SER A 99 -9.05 -3.16 13.03
C SER A 99 -7.73 -3.34 12.32
N VAL A 100 -7.18 -2.24 11.82
CA VAL A 100 -5.86 -2.18 11.20
C VAL A 100 -5.06 -1.10 11.91
N SER A 101 -3.87 -1.46 12.37
CA SER A 101 -2.95 -0.55 13.02
C SER A 101 -1.57 -0.59 12.38
N PHE A 102 -0.89 0.55 12.42
CA PHE A 102 0.47 0.74 11.93
C PHE A 102 1.30 1.38 13.01
N ASP A 103 2.52 0.87 13.20
CA ASP A 103 3.49 1.43 14.13
C ASP A 103 4.87 1.52 13.48
N TYR A 104 5.71 2.40 14.02
CA TYR A 104 7.09 2.54 13.58
C TYR A 104 7.98 3.03 14.72
N LEU A 105 9.26 2.66 14.65
CA LEU A 105 10.24 3.04 15.66
C LEU A 105 10.44 4.57 15.68
N GLY A 106 10.19 5.18 16.83
CA GLY A 106 10.21 6.64 17.02
C GLY A 106 8.85 7.33 16.89
N GLY A 107 7.80 6.57 16.51
CA GLY A 107 6.42 7.02 16.43
C GLY A 107 5.53 6.51 17.55
N SER A 108 4.24 6.82 17.40
CA SER A 108 3.15 6.20 18.16
C SER A 108 2.32 5.34 17.22
N VAL A 109 1.76 4.25 17.76
CA VAL A 109 0.78 3.40 17.06
C VAL A 109 -0.35 4.27 16.47
N GLN A 110 -0.61 4.09 15.18
CA GLN A 110 -1.67 4.72 14.42
C GLN A 110 -2.77 3.69 14.13
N THR A 111 -4.02 4.02 14.47
CA THR A 111 -5.18 3.24 14.00
C THR A 111 -5.56 3.72 12.61
N LEU A 112 -5.47 2.82 11.63
CA LEU A 112 -5.75 3.12 10.22
C LEU A 112 -7.22 2.88 9.88
N LEU A 113 -7.76 1.80 10.42
CA LEU A 113 -9.14 1.36 10.22
C LEU A 113 -9.66 0.76 11.52
N THR A 114 -10.92 1.06 11.83
CA THR A 114 -11.71 0.31 12.80
C THR A 114 -13.12 0.25 12.25
N GLU A 115 -13.61 -0.96 12.01
CA GLU A 115 -14.93 -1.18 11.45
C GLU A 115 -15.65 -2.26 12.25
N PHE A 116 -16.93 -2.01 12.52
CA PHE A 116 -17.81 -2.97 13.18
C PHE A 116 -18.62 -3.71 12.13
N SER A 117 -18.79 -5.02 12.31
CA SER A 117 -19.57 -5.86 11.39
C SER A 117 -21.03 -5.40 11.26
N SER A 118 -21.59 -4.71 12.25
CA SER A 118 -22.94 -4.14 12.19
C SER A 118 -23.10 -2.96 11.22
N ALA A 119 -21.99 -2.34 10.80
CA ALA A 119 -21.95 -1.22 9.85
C ALA A 119 -21.28 -1.60 8.52
N ALA A 120 -20.71 -2.81 8.43
CA ALA A 120 -19.96 -3.28 7.28
C ALA A 120 -20.86 -3.67 6.10
N THR A 121 -20.30 -3.58 4.89
CA THR A 121 -20.90 -4.17 3.69
C THR A 121 -20.28 -5.55 3.46
N PHE A 122 -21.11 -6.60 3.45
CA PHE A 122 -20.66 -7.97 3.29
C PHE A 122 -20.57 -8.38 1.82
N ASN A 123 -19.65 -9.30 1.51
CA ASN A 123 -19.44 -9.89 0.20
C ASN A 123 -19.16 -8.84 -0.89
N SER A 124 -18.48 -7.76 -0.50
CA SER A 124 -17.99 -6.72 -1.39
C SER A 124 -16.59 -6.33 -0.95
N THR A 125 -15.63 -6.44 -1.87
CA THR A 125 -14.26 -5.99 -1.65
C THR A 125 -14.21 -4.47 -1.52
N ILE A 126 -13.51 -3.99 -0.49
CA ILE A 126 -13.29 -2.58 -0.19
C ILE A 126 -11.79 -2.31 -0.30
N ALA A 127 -11.41 -1.34 -1.14
CA ALA A 127 -10.04 -0.89 -1.27
C ALA A 127 -9.75 0.22 -0.26
N TYR A 128 -8.73 0.03 0.57
CA TYR A 128 -8.22 1.04 1.50
C TYR A 128 -6.91 1.65 0.98
N ASN A 129 -6.75 2.97 1.11
CA ASN A 129 -5.52 3.67 0.74
C ASN A 129 -5.29 4.90 1.62
N ILE A 130 -4.09 5.03 2.19
CA ILE A 130 -3.68 6.20 2.96
C ILE A 130 -2.20 6.52 2.73
N THR A 131 -1.83 7.79 2.88
CA THR A 131 -0.44 8.22 3.03
C THR A 131 -0.23 8.73 4.45
N LEU A 132 0.71 8.13 5.17
CA LEU A 132 1.07 8.50 6.54
C LEU A 132 2.41 9.23 6.56
N LEU A 133 2.45 10.37 7.23
CA LEU A 133 3.70 11.03 7.55
C LEU A 133 4.40 10.29 8.69
N LEU A 134 5.72 10.22 8.65
CA LEU A 134 6.54 9.53 9.66
C LEU A 134 7.45 10.52 10.41
N PRO A 135 6.89 11.46 11.19
CA PRO A 135 7.71 12.35 12.00
C PRO A 135 8.52 11.52 13.01
N GLY A 136 9.82 11.80 13.08
CA GLY A 136 10.70 11.15 14.06
C GLY A 136 11.02 9.68 13.77
N LEU A 137 10.84 9.21 12.53
CA LEU A 137 11.26 7.86 12.12
C LEU A 137 12.72 7.61 12.51
N GLN A 138 12.94 6.57 13.31
CA GLN A 138 14.26 6.10 13.68
C GLN A 138 14.70 4.98 12.73
N SER A 139 15.98 4.99 12.37
CA SER A 139 16.58 3.92 11.58
C SER A 139 16.84 2.68 12.43
N GLY A 140 16.51 1.51 11.90
CA GLY A 140 16.82 0.22 12.53
C GLY A 140 16.12 -0.92 11.77
N PRO A 141 16.51 -2.17 12.01
CA PRO A 141 15.78 -3.32 11.47
C PRO A 141 14.40 -3.44 12.12
N GLY A 142 13.40 -3.87 11.36
CA GLY A 142 12.02 -4.04 11.81
C GLY A 142 11.41 -2.75 12.37
N ASN A 143 11.82 -1.60 11.84
CA ASN A 143 11.37 -0.30 12.33
C ASN A 143 9.97 0.10 11.84
N GLY A 144 9.29 -0.75 11.06
CA GLY A 144 7.86 -0.65 10.75
C GLY A 144 7.10 -1.91 11.14
N PHE A 145 5.84 -1.73 11.53
CA PHE A 145 4.94 -2.81 11.91
C PHE A 145 3.52 -2.53 11.40
N ILE A 146 2.86 -3.54 10.84
CA ILE A 146 1.45 -3.49 10.42
C ILE A 146 0.71 -4.68 11.03
N SER A 147 -0.51 -4.45 11.51
CA SER A 147 -1.34 -5.48 12.13
C SER A 147 -2.78 -5.37 11.66
N PHE A 148 -3.35 -6.53 11.30
CA PHE A 148 -4.75 -6.74 10.95
C PHE A 148 -5.36 -7.64 12.01
N GLN A 149 -6.39 -7.16 12.71
CA GLN A 149 -7.00 -7.88 13.82
C GLN A 149 -8.52 -7.97 13.63
N LEU A 150 -9.05 -9.19 13.76
CA LEU A 150 -10.47 -9.44 13.91
C LEU A 150 -10.75 -9.95 15.33
N ASP A 151 -11.67 -9.29 16.02
CA ASP A 151 -12.26 -9.76 17.27
C ASP A 151 -13.67 -10.29 16.99
N GLU A 152 -13.82 -11.61 17.07
CA GLU A 152 -15.06 -12.35 16.84
C GLU A 152 -15.69 -12.77 18.17
N THR A 153 -16.95 -12.43 18.38
CA THR A 153 -17.66 -12.69 19.64
C THR A 153 -18.80 -13.69 19.50
N ASN A 154 -19.06 -14.18 18.28
CA ASN A 154 -20.26 -14.94 17.95
C ASN A 154 -20.01 -16.45 17.77
N PRO A 155 -20.57 -17.33 18.62
CA PRO A 155 -20.28 -18.77 18.60
C PRO A 155 -21.07 -19.59 17.58
N SER A 156 -22.06 -19.01 16.91
CA SER A 156 -23.02 -19.75 16.08
C SER A 156 -23.09 -19.26 14.64
N VAL A 157 -22.87 -17.96 14.43
CA VAL A 157 -22.81 -17.29 13.13
C VAL A 157 -21.67 -16.30 13.25
N GLY A 158 -20.66 -16.48 12.43
CA GLY A 158 -19.43 -15.71 12.57
C GLY A 158 -19.13 -14.82 11.39
N THR A 159 -18.13 -13.98 11.59
CA THR A 159 -17.57 -13.15 10.54
C THR A 159 -16.20 -13.65 10.15
N ARG A 160 -15.74 -13.17 9.01
CA ARG A 160 -14.38 -13.38 8.54
C ARG A 160 -14.00 -12.19 7.69
N ILE A 161 -12.73 -11.81 7.75
CA ILE A 161 -12.14 -10.86 6.83
C ILE A 161 -11.36 -11.64 5.78
N GLU A 162 -11.68 -11.44 4.52
CA GLU A 162 -10.79 -11.81 3.42
C GLU A 162 -9.93 -10.58 3.09
N LEU A 163 -8.61 -10.71 3.20
CA LEU A 163 -7.61 -9.66 3.04
C LEU A 163 -6.71 -9.97 1.85
N ASP A 164 -6.42 -8.96 1.03
CA ASP A 164 -5.56 -9.10 -0.15
C ASP A 164 -4.82 -7.78 -0.47
N ASN A 165 -3.85 -7.85 -1.39
CA ASN A 165 -3.13 -6.73 -2.00
C ASN A 165 -2.50 -5.76 -0.99
N VAL A 166 -1.99 -6.29 0.13
CA VAL A 166 -1.33 -5.47 1.14
C VAL A 166 -0.02 -4.91 0.58
N SER A 167 0.07 -3.58 0.54
CA SER A 167 1.23 -2.88 0.03
C SER A 167 1.57 -1.70 0.93
N ILE A 168 2.85 -1.60 1.27
CA ILE A 168 3.42 -0.46 1.98
C ILE A 168 4.60 0.02 1.17
N SER A 169 4.64 1.30 0.79
CA SER A 169 5.75 1.83 0.00
C SER A 169 6.26 3.13 0.60
N ALA A 170 7.58 3.28 0.66
CA ALA A 170 8.22 4.51 1.09
C ALA A 170 7.99 5.63 0.06
N VAL A 171 7.60 6.81 0.53
CA VAL A 171 7.53 8.04 -0.28
C VAL A 171 8.75 8.89 0.08
N PRO A 172 9.65 9.22 -0.86
CA PRO A 172 10.80 10.05 -0.56
C PRO A 172 10.33 11.49 -0.41
N GLU A 173 11.18 12.28 0.22
CA GLU A 173 11.03 13.71 0.18
C GLU A 173 11.03 14.23 -1.27
N ALA A 174 10.16 15.20 -1.56
CA ALA A 174 10.01 15.77 -2.90
C ALA A 174 11.34 16.27 -3.50
N GLY A 175 12.30 16.67 -2.66
CA GLY A 175 13.65 17.08 -3.08
C GLY A 175 14.50 15.94 -3.67
N ALA A 176 14.25 14.68 -3.31
CA ALA A 176 15.01 13.54 -3.83
C ALA A 176 14.66 13.22 -5.30
N LEU A 177 13.45 13.52 -5.75
CA LEU A 177 13.02 13.32 -7.14
C LEU A 177 13.68 14.31 -8.12
N ALA A 178 14.13 15.48 -7.62
CA ALA A 178 14.82 16.47 -8.44
C ALA A 178 16.26 16.05 -8.83
N VAL A 179 16.91 15.18 -8.05
CA VAL A 179 18.32 14.78 -8.32
C VAL A 179 18.41 13.78 -9.47
N TRP A 180 17.42 12.90 -9.62
CA TRP A 180 17.40 11.89 -10.68
C TRP A 180 17.05 12.47 -12.06
N SER A 181 16.24 13.53 -12.10
CA SER A 181 15.87 14.21 -13.36
C SER A 181 17.03 15.04 -13.95
N VAL A 182 17.96 15.53 -13.12
CA VAL A 182 19.11 16.32 -13.58
C VAL A 182 20.25 15.44 -14.11
N LEU A 183 20.47 14.25 -13.53
CA LEU A 183 21.54 13.33 -13.94
C LEU A 183 21.26 12.59 -15.27
N GLY A 184 20.00 12.46 -15.69
CA GLY A 184 19.62 11.85 -16.97
C GLY A 184 19.83 12.74 -18.21
N SER A 185 20.24 14.00 -18.04
CA SER A 185 20.25 15.00 -19.12
C SER A 185 21.64 15.33 -19.68
N VAL A 186 22.73 14.84 -19.09
CA VAL A 186 24.09 15.13 -19.57
C VAL A 186 24.61 13.98 -20.43
N GLY A 187 24.10 13.89 -21.65
CA GLY A 187 24.42 12.78 -22.54
C GLY A 187 24.16 12.99 -24.02
N MET A 188 24.15 14.21 -24.56
CA MET A 188 24.27 14.46 -26.01
C MET A 188 24.91 15.83 -26.28
N LEU A 189 26.23 15.91 -26.17
CA LEU A 189 27.02 16.90 -26.92
C LEU A 189 28.15 16.16 -27.62
N GLY A 190 27.82 15.51 -28.74
CA GLY A 190 28.74 14.71 -29.53
C GLY A 190 28.76 15.12 -30.99
N MET A 191 29.70 16.03 -31.31
CA MET A 191 30.37 16.23 -32.60
C MET A 191 29.58 16.76 -33.81
N ARG A 192 29.61 18.08 -33.99
CA ARG A 192 29.65 18.69 -35.33
C ARG A 192 30.97 18.30 -36.01
N ARG A 193 30.90 17.57 -37.13
CA ARG A 193 32.02 17.49 -38.09
C ARG A 193 32.01 18.74 -38.96
N PRO A 194 33.13 19.47 -39.11
CA PRO A 194 33.26 20.49 -40.15
C PRO A 194 33.38 19.81 -41.53
N ALA A 195 32.78 20.47 -42.53
CA ALA A 195 32.89 20.10 -43.93
C ALA A 195 34.34 20.22 -44.40
N ARG A 196 34.82 19.20 -45.11
CA ARG A 196 36.11 19.22 -45.79
C ARG A 196 35.84 19.59 -47.25
N GLU A 197 36.31 20.77 -47.62
CA GLU A 197 36.38 21.29 -48.97
C GLU A 197 37.73 20.82 -49.52
N ASP A 198 37.72 19.81 -50.40
CA ASP A 198 38.91 19.41 -51.16
C ASP A 198 38.74 19.93 -52.59
N GLY A 199 39.55 20.92 -52.94
CA GLY A 199 39.78 21.39 -54.30
C GLY A 199 41.22 21.12 -54.74
N GLU A 200 41.39 20.99 -56.06
CA GLU A 200 42.64 21.00 -56.86
C GLU A 200 43.57 19.79 -56.62
N GLU A 201 43.91 18.95 -57.61
CA GLU A 201 44.44 19.22 -58.98
C GLU A 201 43.82 18.34 -60.09
#